data_AF-A0A1I2J6Q7-F1
#
_entry.id   AF-A0A1I2J6Q7-F1
#
_cell.length_a   1.000
_cell.length_b   1.000
_cell.length_c   1.000
_cell.angle_alpha   90.00
_cell.angle_beta   90.00
_cell.angle_gamma   90.00
#
_symmetry.space_group_name_H-M   'P 1'
#
loop_
_entity.id
_entity.type
_entity.pdbx_description
1 polymer ?
#
loop_
_entity_poly.entity_id
_entity_poly.type
_entity_poly.pdbx_seq_one_letter_code
_entity_poly.pdbx_strand_id
1 'polypeptide(L)'
;MFVLSVIVMAVLGLWLLGSLIGLVFKFTFAIVGGVFSVLGALLGFLIAGVVLVAIAPIVLLSLLPALLPALMIAGLIWLVVRAARPAPAVTKPVH
;
A
#
# COMPACT_ATOMS: atom_id res chain seq x y z
N MET A 1 -61.71 -14.95 -6.90
CA MET A 1 -60.39 -15.49 -6.49
C MET A 1 -59.41 -15.61 -7.65
N PHE A 2 -59.82 -16.16 -8.81
CA PHE A 2 -58.95 -16.28 -9.99
C PHE A 2 -58.33 -14.96 -10.48
N VAL A 3 -59.13 -13.90 -10.64
CA VAL A 3 -58.64 -12.58 -11.10
C VAL A 3 -57.58 -12.01 -10.17
N LEU A 4 -57.79 -12.11 -8.85
CA LEU A 4 -56.81 -11.68 -7.86
C LEU A 4 -55.51 -12.48 -7.97
N SER A 5 -55.61 -13.80 -8.15
CA SER A 5 -54.43 -14.66 -8.36
C SER A 5 -53.62 -14.27 -9.59
N VAL A 6 -54.29 -13.99 -10.71
CA VAL A 6 -53.63 -13.57 -11.96
C VAL A 6 -52.91 -12.23 -11.76
N ILE A 7 -53.56 -11.27 -11.09
CA ILE A 7 -52.95 -9.97 -10.78
C ILE A 7 -51.73 -10.14 -9.89
N VAL A 8 -51.82 -10.96 -8.84
CA VAL A 8 -50.69 -11.22 -7.92
C VAL A 8 -49.52 -11.87 -8.67
N MET A 9 -49.77 -12.85 -9.54
CA MET A 9 -48.70 -13.48 -10.33
C MET A 9 -48.05 -12.49 -11.30
N ALA A 10 -48.83 -11.62 -11.95
CA ALA A 10 -48.29 -10.59 -12.84
C ALA A 10 -47.42 -9.59 -12.08
N VAL A 11 -47.86 -9.12 -10.91
CA VAL A 11 -47.10 -8.19 -10.06
C VAL A 11 -45.80 -8.84 -9.57
N LEU A 12 -45.86 -10.07 -9.08
CA LEU A 12 -44.66 -10.80 -8.63
C LEU A 12 -43.70 -11.06 -9.79
N GLY A 13 -44.21 -11.41 -10.98
CA GLY A 13 -43.39 -11.61 -12.17
C GLY A 13 -42.64 -10.34 -12.59
N LEU A 14 -43.34 -9.20 -12.65
CA LEU A 14 -42.74 -7.90 -12.95
C LEU A 14 -41.73 -7.47 -11.87
N TRP A 15 -42.04 -7.73 -10.60
CA TRP A 15 -41.13 -7.47 -9.49
C TRP A 15 -39.86 -8.32 -9.57
N LEU A 16 -39.99 -9.62 -9.86
CA LEU A 16 -38.85 -10.52 -10.03
C LEU A 16 -37.97 -10.08 -11.22
N LEU A 17 -38.60 -9.70 -12.34
CA LEU A 17 -37.89 -9.23 -13.52
C LEU A 17 -37.10 -7.95 -13.22
N GLY A 18 -37.74 -6.97 -12.57
CA GLY A 18 -37.09 -5.73 -12.15
C GLY A 18 -35.95 -5.98 -11.16
N SER A 19 -36.15 -6.88 -10.20
CA SER A 19 -35.12 -7.28 -9.24
C SER A 19 -33.94 -7.97 -9.93
N LEU A 20 -34.19 -8.84 -10.91
CA LEU A 20 -33.13 -9.52 -11.66
C LEU A 20 -32.30 -8.52 -12.47
N ILE A 21 -32.97 -7.57 -13.14
CA ILE A 21 -32.31 -6.49 -13.87
C ILE A 21 -31.44 -5.67 -12.92
N GLY A 22 -32.00 -5.24 -11.78
CA GLY A 22 -31.25 -4.49 -10.77
C GLY A 22 -30.04 -5.25 -10.22
N LEU A 23 -30.19 -6.56 -10.01
CA LEU A 23 -29.11 -7.43 -9.57
C LEU A 23 -27.98 -7.49 -10.60
N VAL A 24 -28.30 -7.72 -11.87
CA VAL A 24 -27.33 -7.76 -12.97
C VAL A 24 -26.57 -6.44 -13.07
N PHE A 25 -27.27 -5.31 -13.09
CA PHE A 25 -26.63 -3.99 -13.11
C PHE A 25 -25.70 -3.79 -11.91
N LYS A 26 -26.16 -4.14 -10.70
CA LYS A 26 -25.35 -4.02 -9.49
C LYS A 26 -24.07 -4.85 -9.58
N PHE A 27 -24.15 -6.09 -10.06
CA PHE A 27 -22.98 -6.94 -10.25
C PHE A 27 -22.04 -6.39 -11.31
N THR A 28 -22.57 -5.96 -12.46
CA THR A 28 -21.76 -5.37 -13.53
C THR A 28 -21.00 -4.14 -13.02
N PHE A 29 -21.68 -3.20 -12.37
CA PHE A 29 -21.03 -2.00 -11.83
C PHE A 29 -20.07 -2.31 -10.68
N ALA A 30 -20.38 -3.28 -9.83
CA ALA A 30 -19.46 -3.71 -8.77
C ALA A 30 -18.17 -4.30 -9.35
N ILE A 31 -18.27 -5.14 -10.39
CA ILE A 31 -17.09 -5.72 -11.06
C ILE A 31 -16.30 -4.63 -11.77
N VAL A 32 -16.96 -3.82 -12.60
CA VAL A 32 -16.31 -2.75 -13.36
C VAL A 32 -15.65 -1.75 -12.41
N GLY A 33 -16.39 -1.23 -11.43
CA GLY A 33 -15.88 -0.31 -10.43
C GLY A 33 -14.78 -0.93 -9.57
N GLY A 34 -14.89 -2.21 -9.22
CA GLY A 34 -13.85 -2.94 -8.51
C GLY A 34 -12.56 -3.05 -9.29
N VAL A 35 -12.63 -3.39 -10.58
CA VAL A 35 -11.44 -3.45 -11.47
C VAL A 35 -10.78 -2.08 -11.58
N PHE A 36 -11.54 -1.02 -11.85
CA PHE A 36 -10.99 0.33 -11.91
C PHE A 36 -10.42 0.79 -10.57
N SER A 37 -11.03 0.39 -9.45
CA SER A 37 -10.50 0.67 -8.11
C SER A 37 -9.16 -0.02 -7.88
N VAL A 38 -9.01 -1.30 -8.26
CA VAL A 38 -7.74 -2.01 -8.15
C VAL A 38 -6.67 -1.38 -9.04
N LEU A 39 -7.00 -1.08 -10.30
CA LEU A 39 -6.07 -0.42 -11.21
C LEU A 39 -5.66 0.97 -10.70
N GLY A 40 -6.62 1.75 -10.22
CA GLY A 40 -6.37 3.06 -9.61
C GLY A 40 -5.52 2.96 -8.34
N ALA A 41 -5.75 1.94 -7.51
CA ALA A 41 -4.95 1.70 -6.31
C ALA A 41 -3.52 1.30 -6.65
N LEU A 42 -3.31 0.44 -7.65
CA LEU A 42 -1.98 0.04 -8.12
C LEU A 42 -1.20 1.24 -8.69
N LEU A 43 -1.83 2.03 -9.56
CA LEU A 43 -1.23 3.24 -10.10
C LEU A 43 -0.98 4.28 -9.01
N GLY A 44 -1.94 4.49 -8.11
CA GLY A 44 -1.82 5.38 -6.97
C GLY A 44 -0.68 4.97 -6.04
N PHE A 45 -0.53 3.68 -5.77
CA PHE A 45 0.58 3.15 -4.97
C PHE A 45 1.93 3.39 -5.66
N LEU A 46 2.02 3.14 -6.96
CA LEU A 46 3.25 3.39 -7.72
C LEU A 46 3.63 4.87 -7.69
N ILE A 47 2.68 5.76 -8.00
CA ILE A 47 2.91 7.21 -8.02
C ILE A 47 3.25 7.71 -6.61
N ALA A 48 2.48 7.32 -5.60
CA ALA A 48 2.74 7.70 -4.21
C ALA A 48 4.10 7.18 -3.73
N GLY A 49 4.50 5.96 -4.13
CA GLY A 49 5.81 5.40 -3.84
C GLY A 49 6.94 6.23 -4.47
N VAL A 50 6.81 6.60 -5.75
CA VAL A 50 7.79 7.46 -6.43
C VAL A 50 7.87 8.84 -5.78
N VAL A 51 6.73 9.46 -5.48
CA VAL A 51 6.67 10.74 -4.78
C VAL A 51 7.32 10.62 -3.41
N LEU A 52 7.02 9.56 -2.65
CA LEU A 52 7.60 9.31 -1.34
C LEU A 52 9.12 9.18 -1.43
N VAL A 53 9.66 8.47 -2.42
CA VAL A 53 11.12 8.36 -2.63
C VAL A 53 11.72 9.73 -2.97
N ALA A 54 11.05 10.55 -3.78
CA ALA A 54 11.52 11.89 -4.11
C ALA A 54 11.56 12.83 -2.89
N ILE A 55 10.56 12.73 -2.00
CA ILE A 55 10.51 13.53 -0.76
C ILE A 55 11.17 12.85 0.45
N ALA A 56 11.61 11.60 0.31
CA ALA A 56 12.24 10.81 1.36
C ALA A 56 13.35 11.57 2.11
N PRO A 57 14.26 12.33 1.47
CA PRO A 57 15.28 13.07 2.22
C PRO A 57 14.66 14.13 3.14
N ILE A 58 13.60 14.80 2.70
CA ILE A 58 12.90 15.82 3.51
C ILE A 58 12.22 15.15 4.70
N VAL A 59 11.57 14.01 4.48
CA VAL A 59 10.93 13.21 5.54
C VAL A 59 11.97 12.66 6.52
N LEU A 60 13.13 12.21 6.03
CA LEU A 60 14.20 11.70 6.88
C LEU A 60 14.79 12.81 7.76
N LEU A 61 14.96 14.01 7.20
CA LEU A 61 15.39 15.18 7.95
C LEU A 61 14.36 15.62 9.00
N SER A 62 13.06 15.54 8.70
CA SER A 62 12.02 15.85 9.69
C SER A 62 11.93 14.82 10.81
N LEU A 63 12.26 13.55 10.51
CA LEU A 63 12.35 12.46 11.49
C LEU A 63 13.69 12.44 12.27
N LEU A 64 14.63 13.32 11.95
CA LEU A 64 15.95 13.36 12.59
C LEU A 64 15.89 13.44 14.13
N PRO A 65 15.00 14.23 14.77
CA PRO A 65 14.91 14.26 16.23
C PRO A 65 14.57 12.91 16.85
N ALA A 66 13.73 12.12 16.17
CA ALA A 66 13.36 10.77 16.60
C ALA A 66 14.48 9.75 16.33
N LEU A 67 15.25 9.94 15.27
CA LEU A 67 16.38 9.06 14.89
C LEU A 67 17.68 9.37 15.65
N LEU A 68 17.81 10.57 16.22
CA LEU A 68 19.01 11.09 16.89
C LEU A 68 19.56 10.15 17.99
N PRO A 69 18.73 9.60 18.89
CA PRO A 69 19.21 8.67 19.93
C PRO A 69 19.83 7.41 19.33
N ALA A 70 19.20 6.82 18.31
CA ALA A 70 19.70 5.62 17.64
C ALA A 70 20.99 5.90 16.87
N LEU A 71 21.07 7.05 16.19
CA LEU A 71 22.28 7.49 15.48
C LEU A 71 23.46 7.71 16.43
N MET A 72 23.22 8.26 17.63
CA MET A 72 24.26 8.40 18.66
C MET A 72 24.82 7.04 19.10
N ILE A 73 23.95 6.06 19.37
CA ILE A 73 24.36 4.71 19.78
C ILE A 73 25.15 4.03 18.64
N ALA A 74 24.64 4.07 17.42
CA ALA A 74 25.32 3.49 16.26
C ALA A 74 26.69 4.14 16.01
N GLY A 75 26.78 5.47 16.12
CA GLY A 75 28.02 6.21 16.02
C GLY A 75 29.03 5.83 17.09
N LEU A 76 28.59 5.67 18.35
CA LEU A 76 29.44 5.22 19.45
C LEU A 76 30.01 3.82 19.20
N ILE A 77 29.15 2.87 18.81
CA ILE A 77 29.56 1.49 18.50
C ILE A 77 30.60 1.50 17.37
N TRP A 78 30.34 2.25 16.30
CA TRP A 78 31.27 2.33 15.17
C TRP A 78 32.64 2.89 15.58
N LEU A 79 32.65 3.92 16.43
CA LEU A 79 33.88 4.56 16.90
C LEU A 79 34.71 3.57 17.75
N VAL A 80 34.07 2.84 18.65
CA VAL A 80 34.71 1.78 19.46
C VAL A 80 35.27 0.68 18.56
N VAL A 81 34.46 0.15 17.64
CA VAL A 81 34.90 -0.91 16.71
C VAL A 81 36.07 -0.44 15.86
N ARG A 82 36.04 0.79 15.36
CA ARG A 82 37.12 1.36 14.55
C ARG A 82 38.40 1.58 15.36
N ALA A 83 38.29 2.08 16.59
CA ALA A 83 39.44 2.28 17.48
C ALA A 83 40.08 0.95 17.92
N ALA A 84 39.28 -0.12 18.03
CA ALA A 84 39.76 -1.44 18.38
C ALA A 84 40.44 -2.19 17.21
N ARG A 85 40.46 -1.65 15.99
CA ARG A 85 41.14 -2.30 14.85
C ARG A 85 42.67 -2.14 14.98
N PRO A 86 43.44 -3.23 14.96
CA PRO A 86 44.91 -3.16 14.96
C PRO A 86 45.43 -2.38 13.75
N ALA A 87 46.45 -1.56 13.97
CA ALA A 87 47.16 -0.90 12.87
C ALA A 87 47.81 -1.96 11.95
N PRO A 88 47.79 -1.78 10.61
CA PRO A 88 48.47 -2.70 9.71
C PRO A 88 49.95 -2.74 10.08
N ALA A 89 50.46 -3.94 10.38
CA ALA A 89 51.87 -4.12 10.68
C ALA A 89 52.68 -3.79 9.42
N VAL A 90 53.44 -2.69 9.46
CA VAL A 90 54.41 -2.36 8.41
C VAL A 90 55.52 -3.39 8.51
N THR A 91 55.49 -4.42 7.65
CA THR A 91 56.61 -5.34 7.49
C THR A 91 57.77 -4.57 6.88
N LYS A 92 58.75 -4.23 7.72
CA LYS A 92 60.01 -3.61 7.29
C LYS A 92 60.74 -4.63 6.40
N PRO A 93 61.11 -4.29 5.15
CA PRO A 93 61.87 -5.21 4.31
C PRO A 93 63.26 -5.40 4.93
N VAL A 94 63.63 -6.66 5.16
CA VAL A 94 64.97 -7.05 5.62
C VAL A 94 65.86 -7.06 4.38
N HIS A 95 66.89 -6.20 4.40
CA HIS A 95 67.99 -6.18 3.43
C HIS A 95 68.97 -7.33 3.67
#